data_AF-F3KG93-F1
#
_entry.id   AF-F3KG93-F1
#
_cell.length_a   1.000
_cell.length_b   1.000
_cell.length_c   1.000
_cell.angle_alpha   90.00
_cell.angle_beta   90.00
_cell.angle_gamma   90.00
#
_symmetry.space_group_name_H-M   'P 1'
#
loop_
_entity.id
_entity.type
_entity.pdbx_description
1 polymer ?
#
loop_
_entity_poly.entity_id
_entity_poly.type
_entity_poly.pdbx_seq_one_letter_code
_entity_poly.pdbx_strand_id
1 'polypeptide(L)'
;MDNLRTRLYSRPPLSDSEILSYIIRGKPLRDANAADQNALANALLAYSISQSTPLTSKLTELSGLDEIGLEAEEGVETLGFTLGKYITPRLYARYGIGVIDKLSKVFLQYQLSDKLYLETESGQGQSVDLMYRSR
;
A
#
# COMPACT_ATOMS: atom_id res chain seq x y z
N MET A 1 24.78 -5.09 -3.30
CA MET A 1 23.69 -5.16 -2.32
C MET A 1 23.04 -6.52 -2.47
N ASP A 2 23.00 -7.32 -1.40
CA ASP A 2 22.40 -8.65 -1.43
C ASP A 2 20.89 -8.54 -1.66
N ASN A 3 20.38 -9.29 -2.64
CA ASN A 3 18.95 -9.36 -2.90
C ASN A 3 18.31 -10.24 -1.82
N LEU A 4 17.69 -9.63 -0.80
CA LEU A 4 16.90 -10.37 0.18
C LEU A 4 15.77 -11.10 -0.54
N ARG A 5 15.74 -12.43 -0.42
CA ARG A 5 14.66 -13.29 -0.92
C ARG A 5 13.98 -13.93 0.27
N THR A 6 12.68 -13.67 0.41
CA THR A 6 11.86 -14.25 1.48
C THR A 6 11.10 -15.46 0.93
N ARG A 7 11.02 -16.54 1.71
CA ARG A 7 10.33 -17.78 1.32
C ARG A 7 9.35 -18.19 2.41
N LEU A 8 8.13 -18.53 2.01
CA LEU A 8 7.17 -19.19 2.90
C LEU A 8 7.60 -20.63 3.19
N TYR A 9 7.50 -21.02 4.47
CA TYR A 9 7.91 -22.34 4.94
C TYR A 9 6.96 -22.86 6.01
N SER A 10 6.65 -24.15 5.97
CA SER A 10 5.85 -24.84 6.97
C SER A 10 6.30 -26.29 7.18
N ARG A 11 6.04 -26.82 8.38
CA ARG A 11 6.08 -28.25 8.72
C ARG A 11 4.82 -28.59 9.52
N PRO A 12 3.93 -29.48 9.04
CA PRO A 12 3.95 -30.21 7.77
C PRO A 12 3.92 -29.30 6.52
N PRO A 13 4.24 -29.81 5.31
CA PRO A 13 4.20 -29.00 4.10
C PRO A 13 2.77 -28.57 3.77
N LEU A 14 2.51 -27.27 3.84
CA LEU A 14 1.23 -26.64 3.51
C LEU A 14 1.34 -25.81 2.21
N SER A 15 0.20 -25.49 1.59
CA SER A 15 0.14 -24.53 0.47
C SER A 15 0.44 -23.11 0.97
N ASP A 16 0.93 -22.23 0.09
CA ASP A 16 1.26 -20.84 0.44
C ASP A 16 0.07 -20.09 1.06
N SER A 17 -1.15 -20.30 0.54
CA SER A 17 -2.37 -19.72 1.10
C SER A 17 -2.66 -20.17 2.53
N GLU A 18 -2.36 -21.44 2.84
CA GLU A 18 -2.53 -21.99 4.18
C GLU A 18 -1.48 -21.42 5.14
N ILE A 19 -0.21 -21.31 4.69
CA ILE A 19 0.87 -20.69 5.48
C ILE A 19 0.54 -19.22 5.79
N LEU A 20 0.05 -18.48 4.81
CA LEU A 20 -0.39 -17.09 5.00
C LEU A 20 -1.59 -16.99 5.96
N SER A 21 -2.55 -17.92 5.90
CA SER A 21 -3.66 -17.98 6.87
C SER A 21 -3.14 -18.16 8.30
N TYR A 22 -2.12 -18.99 8.51
CA TYR A 22 -1.50 -19.12 9.81
C TYR A 22 -0.73 -17.87 10.24
N ILE A 23 -0.02 -17.18 9.35
CA ILE A 23 0.73 -15.95 9.68
C ILE A 23 -0.22 -14.80 10.05
N ILE A 24 -1.29 -14.61 9.28
CA ILE A 24 -2.20 -13.47 9.45
C ILE A 24 -3.21 -13.75 10.56
N ARG A 25 -3.72 -14.98 10.65
CA ARG A 25 -4.90 -15.33 11.45
C ARG A 25 -4.60 -16.34 12.56
N GLY A 26 -3.45 -17.00 12.54
CA GLY A 26 -3.11 -18.06 13.49
C GLY A 26 -3.93 -19.35 13.33
N LYS A 27 -4.73 -19.50 12.26
CA LYS A 27 -5.67 -20.60 12.05
C LYS A 27 -5.78 -21.04 10.58
N PRO A 28 -6.20 -22.28 10.30
CA PRO A 28 -6.29 -22.81 8.94
C PRO A 28 -7.29 -22.07 8.05
N LEU A 29 -7.12 -22.19 6.74
CA LEU A 29 -7.92 -21.50 5.73
C LEU A 29 -9.38 -21.95 5.74
N ARG A 30 -9.64 -23.20 6.11
CA ARG A 30 -10.99 -23.78 6.15
C ARG A 30 -11.96 -23.01 7.06
N ASP A 31 -11.43 -22.31 8.07
CA ASP A 31 -12.21 -21.53 9.03
C ASP A 31 -12.28 -20.04 8.63
N ALA A 32 -12.00 -19.71 7.35
CA ALA A 32 -12.07 -18.35 6.80
C ALA A 32 -13.52 -17.91 6.53
N ASN A 33 -13.91 -16.79 7.14
CA ASN A 33 -15.11 -16.05 6.73
C ASN A 33 -14.79 -15.12 5.52
N ALA A 34 -15.79 -14.41 4.99
CA ALA A 34 -15.62 -13.55 3.83
C ALA A 34 -14.58 -12.42 4.04
N ALA A 35 -14.49 -11.84 5.24
CA ALA A 35 -13.50 -10.81 5.56
C ALA A 35 -12.07 -11.39 5.62
N ASP A 36 -11.94 -12.62 6.13
CA ASP A 36 -10.67 -13.36 6.19
C ASP A 36 -10.14 -13.68 4.79
N GLN A 37 -11.03 -13.99 3.84
CA GLN A 37 -10.66 -14.28 2.45
C GLN A 37 -10.06 -13.05 1.76
N ASN A 38 -10.61 -11.85 2.01
CA ASN A 38 -10.06 -10.60 1.48
C ASN A 38 -8.68 -10.28 2.06
N ALA A 39 -8.49 -10.43 3.37
CA ALA A 39 -7.19 -10.22 4.01
C ALA A 39 -6.11 -11.17 3.46
N LEU A 40 -6.49 -12.44 3.20
CA LEU A 40 -5.61 -13.43 2.62
C LEU A 40 -5.26 -13.16 1.16
N ALA A 41 -6.25 -12.74 0.36
CA ALA A 41 -6.03 -12.32 -1.02
C ALA A 41 -5.03 -11.15 -1.07
N ASN A 42 -5.20 -10.15 -0.21
CA ASN A 42 -4.32 -8.99 -0.13
C ASN A 42 -2.88 -9.39 0.26
N ALA A 43 -2.72 -10.31 1.21
CA ALA A 43 -1.40 -10.79 1.61
C ALA A 43 -0.71 -11.65 0.55
N LEU A 44 -1.46 -12.49 -0.19
CA LEU A 44 -0.91 -13.28 -1.29
C LEU A 44 -0.45 -12.38 -2.44
N LEU A 45 -1.20 -11.32 -2.74
CA LEU A 45 -0.82 -10.32 -3.74
C LEU A 45 0.44 -9.57 -3.31
N ALA A 46 0.50 -9.11 -2.05
CA ALA A 46 1.70 -8.48 -1.49
C ALA A 46 2.92 -9.42 -1.53
N TYR A 47 2.75 -10.70 -1.18
CA TYR A 47 3.81 -11.70 -1.26
C TYR A 47 4.26 -11.94 -2.70
N SER A 48 3.33 -12.05 -3.65
CA SER A 48 3.64 -12.25 -5.07
C SER A 48 4.44 -11.07 -5.65
N ILE A 49 4.06 -9.84 -5.28
CA ILE A 49 4.80 -8.62 -5.64
C ILE A 49 6.18 -8.60 -4.97
N SER A 50 6.29 -9.02 -3.70
CA SER A 50 7.58 -9.11 -2.99
C SER A 50 8.54 -10.12 -3.62
N GLN A 51 8.02 -11.21 -4.19
CA GLN A 51 8.81 -12.22 -4.90
C GLN A 51 9.24 -11.75 -6.29
N SER A 52 8.51 -10.83 -6.90
CA SER A 52 8.95 -10.16 -8.13
C SER A 52 10.06 -9.14 -7.81
N THR A 53 11.32 -9.58 -7.85
CA THR A 53 12.49 -8.68 -7.66
C THR A 53 12.88 -8.01 -8.99
N PRO A 54 13.32 -6.73 -9.03
CA PRO A 54 13.32 -5.71 -7.98
C PRO A 54 12.44 -4.50 -8.35
N LEU A 55 11.42 -4.19 -7.54
CA LEU A 55 10.93 -2.80 -7.44
C LEU A 55 12.11 -1.83 -7.19
N THR A 56 13.19 -2.32 -6.58
CA THR A 56 14.45 -1.62 -6.30
C THR A 56 15.21 -1.10 -7.53
N SER A 57 15.07 -1.72 -8.72
CA SER A 57 15.74 -1.22 -9.94
C SER A 57 14.89 -0.22 -10.74
N LYS A 58 13.56 -0.21 -10.55
CA LYS A 58 12.71 0.93 -10.98
C LYS A 58 12.78 2.11 -10.02
N LEU A 59 13.04 1.87 -8.73
CA LEU A 59 13.36 2.89 -7.73
C LEU A 59 14.55 3.78 -8.15
N THR A 60 15.54 3.23 -8.88
CA THR A 60 16.68 4.00 -9.42
C THR A 60 16.32 4.99 -10.53
N GLU A 61 15.25 4.76 -11.31
CA GLU A 61 14.74 5.72 -12.31
C GLU A 61 13.87 6.82 -11.68
N LEU A 62 13.39 6.57 -10.45
CA LEU A 62 12.54 7.46 -9.68
C LEU A 62 13.35 8.30 -8.68
N SER A 63 14.59 8.67 -9.01
CA SER A 63 15.57 9.35 -8.14
C SER A 63 15.12 10.68 -7.52
N GLY A 64 13.91 11.14 -7.87
CA GLY A 64 13.28 12.31 -7.29
C GLY A 64 12.05 12.02 -6.41
N LEU A 65 11.65 10.78 -6.19
CA LEU A 65 10.55 10.42 -5.29
C LEU A 65 11.11 10.02 -3.92
N ASP A 66 10.38 10.39 -2.87
CA ASP A 66 10.77 10.09 -1.48
C ASP A 66 10.08 8.82 -0.97
N GLU A 67 8.91 8.48 -1.52
CA GLU A 67 8.09 7.35 -1.08
C GLU A 67 7.49 6.59 -2.26
N ILE A 68 7.45 5.26 -2.14
CA ILE A 68 6.70 4.38 -3.04
C ILE A 68 5.98 3.36 -2.18
N GLY A 69 4.67 3.23 -2.38
CA GLY A 69 3.82 2.38 -1.58
C GLY A 69 2.86 1.54 -2.41
N LEU A 70 2.27 0.57 -1.71
CA LEU A 70 1.08 -0.15 -2.13
C LEU A 70 -0.02 0.20 -1.14
N GLU A 71 -1.15 0.66 -1.64
CA GLU A 71 -2.32 1.00 -0.83
C GLU A 71 -3.48 0.09 -1.24
N ALA A 72 -4.18 -0.44 -0.26
CA ALA A 72 -5.43 -1.16 -0.45
C ALA A 72 -6.46 -0.47 0.43
N GLU A 73 -7.31 0.36 -0.16
CA GLU A 73 -8.48 0.89 0.55
C GLU A 73 -9.50 -0.25 0.74
N GLU A 74 -10.33 -0.14 1.78
CA GLU A 74 -11.23 -1.19 2.30
C GLU A 74 -11.78 -2.18 1.25
N GLY A 75 -11.15 -3.37 1.15
CA GLY A 75 -11.55 -4.44 0.24
C GLY A 75 -10.53 -4.74 -0.85
N VAL A 76 -10.93 -5.58 -1.81
CA VAL A 76 -10.14 -5.91 -3.01
C VAL A 76 -10.37 -4.88 -4.13
N GLU A 77 -11.35 -3.98 -3.98
CA GLU A 77 -11.82 -3.13 -5.07
C GLU A 77 -10.86 -1.99 -5.42
N THR A 78 -10.00 -1.57 -4.47
CA THR A 78 -9.06 -0.45 -4.65
C THR A 78 -7.64 -0.85 -4.25
N LEU A 79 -7.08 -1.87 -4.92
CA LEU A 79 -5.63 -2.11 -4.89
C LEU A 79 -4.92 -1.07 -5.77
N GLY A 80 -3.98 -0.30 -5.21
CA GLY A 80 -3.29 0.79 -5.89
C GLY A 80 -1.80 0.90 -5.57
N PHE A 81 -1.03 1.48 -6.50
CA PHE A 81 0.32 1.94 -6.26
C PHE A 81 0.31 3.42 -5.87
N THR A 82 1.16 3.81 -4.92
CA THR A 82 1.34 5.21 -4.55
C THR A 82 2.78 5.67 -4.76
N LEU A 83 2.92 6.90 -5.24
CA LEU A 83 4.18 7.60 -5.45
C LEU A 83 4.13 8.90 -4.65
N GLY A 84 5.06 9.10 -3.71
CA GLY A 84 5.09 10.23 -2.80
C GLY A 84 6.38 11.06 -2.92
N LYS A 85 6.25 12.37 -2.75
CA LYS A 85 7.37 13.31 -2.75
C LYS A 85 7.12 14.50 -1.82
N TYR A 86 8.11 14.81 -0.99
CA TYR A 86 8.21 16.07 -0.28
C TYR A 86 8.81 17.13 -1.20
N ILE A 87 7.97 18.03 -1.70
CA ILE A 87 8.40 19.19 -2.50
C ILE A 87 9.12 20.19 -1.58
N THR A 88 8.64 20.31 -0.35
CA THR A 88 9.29 21.03 0.75
C THR A 88 9.06 20.25 2.05
N PRO A 89 9.74 20.58 3.16
CA PRO A 89 9.45 19.94 4.46
C PRO A 89 8.00 20.07 4.95
N ARG A 90 7.21 20.98 4.34
CA ARG A 90 5.81 21.24 4.70
C ARG A 90 4.82 20.95 3.57
N LEU A 91 5.29 20.56 2.39
CA LEU A 91 4.46 20.30 1.21
C LEU A 91 4.79 18.92 0.67
N TYR A 92 3.82 18.02 0.78
CA TYR A 92 3.90 16.65 0.30
C TYR A 92 2.90 16.44 -0.83
N ALA A 93 3.36 15.80 -1.90
CA ALA A 93 2.55 15.41 -3.04
C ALA A 93 2.52 13.89 -3.17
N ARG A 94 1.33 13.32 -3.36
CA ARG A 94 1.13 11.89 -3.59
C ARG A 94 0.36 11.68 -4.88
N TYR A 95 0.73 10.65 -5.62
CA TYR A 95 -0.02 10.17 -6.77
C TYR A 95 -0.36 8.70 -6.57
N GLY A 96 -1.66 8.39 -6.54
CA GLY A 96 -2.19 7.03 -6.45
C GLY A 96 -2.70 6.56 -7.80
N ILE A 97 -2.41 5.30 -8.15
CA ILE A 97 -2.89 4.64 -9.37
C ILE A 97 -3.54 3.32 -8.95
N GLY A 98 -4.85 3.19 -9.14
CA GLY A 98 -5.56 1.94 -8.98
C GLY A 98 -5.10 0.91 -10.02
N VAL A 99 -4.84 -0.31 -9.59
CA VAL A 99 -4.40 -1.42 -10.43
C VAL A 99 -5.60 -2.08 -11.13
N ILE A 100 -6.77 -2.04 -10.48
CA ILE A 100 -7.98 -2.74 -10.93
C ILE A 100 -8.88 -1.81 -11.75
N ASP A 101 -9.28 -0.68 -11.17
CA ASP A 101 -10.15 0.32 -11.81
C ASP A 101 -9.38 1.27 -12.76
N LYS A 102 -8.04 1.29 -12.68
CA LYS A 102 -7.14 2.21 -13.40
C LYS A 102 -7.42 3.69 -13.13
N LEU A 103 -8.10 4.00 -12.03
CA LEU A 103 -8.35 5.37 -11.64
C LEU A 103 -7.11 5.94 -10.98
N SER A 104 -6.82 7.20 -11.26
CA SER A 104 -5.71 7.90 -10.63
C SER A 104 -6.18 9.08 -9.80
N LYS A 105 -5.48 9.30 -8.68
CA LYS A 105 -5.75 10.36 -7.73
C LYS A 105 -4.46 11.09 -7.39
N VAL A 106 -4.52 12.40 -7.31
CA VAL A 106 -3.45 13.28 -6.86
C VAL A 106 -3.86 13.84 -5.50
N PHE A 107 -2.97 13.74 -4.53
CA PHE A 107 -3.12 14.35 -3.22
C PHE A 107 -2.02 15.40 -3.02
N LEU A 108 -2.39 16.55 -2.49
CA LEU A 108 -1.44 17.53 -1.98
C LEU A 108 -1.76 17.80 -0.52
N GLN A 109 -0.76 17.67 0.34
CA GLN A 109 -0.88 17.98 1.75
C GLN A 109 0.11 19.09 2.11
N TYR A 110 -0.42 20.19 2.63
CA TYR A 110 0.36 21.33 3.11
C TYR A 110 0.18 21.56 4.60
N GLN A 111 1.28 21.58 5.34
CA GLN A 111 1.28 21.83 6.77
C GLN A 111 1.25 23.34 7.04
N LEU A 112 0.09 23.88 7.39
CA LEU A 112 -0.12 25.29 7.75
C LEU A 112 0.49 25.63 9.12
N SER A 113 0.47 24.69 10.07
CA SER A 113 1.15 24.76 11.37
C SER A 113 1.42 23.37 11.92
N ASP A 114 2.07 23.24 13.08
CA ASP A 114 2.32 21.95 13.75
C ASP A 114 1.06 21.13 14.05
N LYS A 115 -0.12 21.75 13.99
CA LYS A 115 -1.42 21.11 14.26
C LYS A 115 -2.42 21.26 13.13
N LEU A 116 -2.10 21.99 12.06
CA LEU A 116 -3.07 22.34 11.02
C LEU A 116 -2.52 21.94 9.66
N TYR A 117 -3.30 21.15 8.94
CA TYR A 117 -2.96 20.60 7.63
C TYR A 117 -4.08 20.92 6.65
N LEU A 118 -3.71 21.35 5.45
CA LEU A 118 -4.61 21.46 4.33
C LEU A 118 -4.33 20.29 3.39
N GLU A 119 -5.34 19.49 3.09
CA GLU A 119 -5.26 18.41 2.14
C GLU A 119 -6.18 18.71 0.95
N THR A 120 -5.71 18.41 -0.25
CA THR A 120 -6.51 18.51 -1.47
C THR A 120 -6.39 17.22 -2.25
N GLU A 121 -7.52 16.66 -2.67
CA GLU A 121 -7.58 15.50 -3.53
C GLU A 121 -8.14 15.88 -4.90
N SER A 122 -7.58 15.32 -5.96
CA SER A 122 -8.08 15.46 -7.33
C SER A 122 -8.01 14.11 -8.05
N GLY A 123 -9.09 13.73 -8.71
CA GLY A 123 -9.22 12.50 -9.49
C GLY A 123 -10.54 12.51 -10.23
N GLN A 124 -11.43 11.55 -9.95
CA GLN A 124 -12.81 11.62 -10.44
C GLN A 124 -13.64 12.73 -9.78
N GLY A 125 -13.25 13.11 -8.56
CA GLY A 125 -13.80 14.25 -7.83
C GLY A 125 -12.67 15.18 -7.39
N GLN A 126 -13.05 16.31 -6.82
CA GLN A 126 -12.13 17.25 -6.20
C GLN A 126 -12.64 17.59 -4.81
N SER A 127 -11.76 17.51 -3.81
CA SER A 127 -12.05 17.91 -2.44
C SER A 127 -10.91 18.73 -1.86
N VAL A 128 -11.25 19.51 -0.84
CA VAL A 128 -10.31 20.30 -0.05
C VAL A 128 -10.72 20.15 1.40
N ASP A 129 -9.81 19.62 2.20
CA ASP A 129 -10.03 19.28 3.59
C ASP A 129 -9.05 20.07 4.48
N LEU A 130 -9.56 20.63 5.57
CA LEU A 130 -8.75 21.31 6.58
C LEU A 130 -8.76 20.47 7.85
N MET A 131 -7.61 19.88 8.17
CA MET A 131 -7.47 18.94 9.28
C MET A 131 -6.75 19.60 10.45
N TYR A 132 -7.33 19.50 11.64
CA TYR A 132 -6.70 19.89 12.89
C TYR A 132 -6.35 18.67 13.72
N ARG A 133 -5.08 18.54 14.12
CA ARG A 133 -4.60 17.48 14.99
C ARG A 133 -4.39 18.02 16.41
N SER A 134 -5.35 17.77 17.29
CA SER A 134 -5.13 17.84 18.74
C SER A 134 -4.31 16.63 19.18
N ARG A 135 -3.36 16.82 20.10
CA ARG A 135 -2.62 15.72 20.72
C ARG A 135 -3.54 14.76 21.45
#